data_AF-H3A9M8-F1
#
_entry.id   AF-H3A9M8-F1
#
_cell.length_a   1.000
_cell.length_b   1.000
_cell.length_c   1.000
_cell.angle_alpha   90.00
_cell.angle_beta   90.00
_cell.angle_gamma   90.00
#
_symmetry.space_group_name_H-M   'P 1'
#
loop_
_entity.id
_entity.type
_entity.pdbx_description
1 polymer ?
#
loop_
_entity_poly.entity_id
_entity_poly.type
_entity_poly.pdbx_seq_one_letter_code
_entity_poly.pdbx_strand_id
1 'polypeptide(L)'
;SCSHTRAEDDPWWRLDLLKPRTIISVVLTNRQDCCSRRLRGVHVRVGKSLRKKSNTNFECVHEHLVTSPGATVRFCCYGMTGRYVIVFIPNRRGFLSLCEVEVFGVLPSCAILNIALMGTATQSSLHDVNGAAAHAIDGNKNPNYEGLSCTHTQADFGPWWRLDLQEQHTIITVVITNREDYCSERLRGVQVWVGDSLEKGGHDKFQINVLERLTVRFCCYGTVGRYVTVLIPNRIEFLTLCEVEVFGSVPCKMLPGEKNVAQTSEVMQSSLYHVDGIPEHAIDGNRDSLYSSLSCLYTQKEREPWFRVDLLQVHKVSAVTVTNRGDCCWDHLKGAEIHIGNSLKMNGLKNPMCGKIYITAPGYTESFCCNGMEGRFVTINIPGRQEFLTLCEVELLGVPV
;
A
#
# COMPACT_ATOMS: atom_id res chain seq x y z
N SER A 1 5.35 28.47 16.24
CA SER A 1 4.11 29.30 16.24
C SER A 1 2.91 28.36 16.17
N CYS A 2 1.68 28.81 16.42
CA CYS A 2 0.50 27.93 16.31
C CYS A 2 -0.63 28.60 15.54
N SER A 3 -1.32 27.82 14.73
CA SER A 3 -2.59 28.22 14.10
C SER A 3 -3.74 28.14 15.10
N HIS A 4 -4.76 28.98 14.89
CA HIS A 4 -5.96 29.03 15.73
C HIS A 4 -7.17 29.44 14.88
N THR A 5 -8.19 28.60 14.83
CA THR A 5 -9.46 28.93 14.15
C THR A 5 -10.36 29.76 15.05
N ARG A 6 -11.39 30.40 14.49
CA ARG A 6 -12.51 30.90 15.32
C ARG A 6 -13.31 29.73 15.90
N ALA A 7 -14.17 30.02 16.88
CA ALA A 7 -15.11 29.03 17.39
C ALA A 7 -16.18 28.71 16.32
N GLU A 8 -16.14 27.50 15.78
CA GLU A 8 -17.05 27.03 14.72
C GLU A 8 -17.44 25.57 14.92
N ASP A 9 -18.46 25.12 14.20
CA ASP A 9 -18.92 23.72 14.20
C ASP A 9 -18.03 22.86 13.30
N ASP A 10 -17.53 21.77 13.88
CA ASP A 10 -16.51 20.89 13.29
C ASP A 10 -15.28 21.65 12.81
N PRO A 11 -14.53 22.31 13.71
CA PRO A 11 -13.40 23.15 13.32
C PRO A 11 -12.35 22.30 12.60
N TRP A 12 -11.79 22.84 11.51
CA TRP A 12 -11.00 22.09 10.55
C TRP A 12 -9.81 22.88 9.99
N TRP A 13 -8.82 22.15 9.49
CA TRP A 13 -7.66 22.64 8.76
C TRP A 13 -7.40 21.70 7.58
N ARG A 14 -6.89 22.24 6.46
CA ARG A 14 -6.60 21.47 5.24
C ARG A 14 -5.30 21.89 4.61
N LEU A 15 -4.54 20.89 4.17
CA LEU A 15 -3.45 21.00 3.21
C LEU A 15 -3.91 20.50 1.84
N ASP A 16 -3.58 21.25 0.78
CA ASP A 16 -3.65 20.77 -0.61
C ASP A 16 -2.23 20.48 -1.11
N LEU A 17 -1.94 19.21 -1.38
CA LEU A 17 -0.65 18.75 -1.92
C LEU A 17 -0.48 19.06 -3.41
N LEU A 18 -1.46 19.74 -4.02
CA LEU A 18 -1.59 20.10 -5.43
C LEU A 18 -1.82 18.90 -6.36
N LYS A 19 -1.18 17.78 -6.07
CA LYS A 19 -1.36 16.49 -6.74
C LYS A 19 -1.48 15.35 -5.73
N PRO A 20 -2.14 14.25 -6.10
CA PRO A 20 -2.19 13.05 -5.27
C PRO A 20 -0.79 12.56 -4.89
N ARG A 21 -0.59 12.28 -3.60
CA ARG A 21 0.63 11.67 -3.07
C ARG A 21 0.24 10.50 -2.18
N THR A 22 1.11 9.50 -2.13
CA THR A 22 1.02 8.40 -1.19
C THR A 22 1.52 8.85 0.18
N ILE A 23 0.65 8.84 1.18
CA ILE A 23 0.93 9.38 2.53
C ILE A 23 1.09 8.21 3.50
N ILE A 24 2.26 8.11 4.11
CA ILE A 24 2.57 7.07 5.10
C ILE A 24 2.08 7.47 6.47
N SER A 25 2.22 8.74 6.83
CA SER A 25 1.80 9.25 8.14
C SER A 25 1.68 10.77 8.16
N VAL A 26 0.89 11.27 9.10
CA VAL A 26 0.76 12.70 9.41
C VAL A 26 1.10 12.91 10.87
N VAL A 27 1.98 13.86 11.18
CA VAL A 27 2.33 14.20 12.56
C VAL A 27 1.65 15.51 12.93
N LEU A 28 0.99 15.54 14.08
CA LEU A 28 0.40 16.75 14.66
C LEU A 28 1.15 17.11 15.93
N THR A 29 1.57 18.38 16.02
CA THR A 29 2.12 18.94 17.26
C THR A 29 1.09 19.85 17.92
N ASN A 30 0.70 19.50 19.14
CA ASN A 30 -0.19 20.29 19.96
C ASN A 30 0.54 21.46 20.61
N ARG A 31 -0.23 22.41 21.14
CA ARG A 31 0.29 23.55 21.88
C ARG A 31 0.81 23.14 23.26
N GLN A 32 1.95 23.70 23.63
CA GLN A 32 2.64 23.48 24.91
C GLN A 32 2.01 24.25 26.08
N ASP A 33 1.30 25.32 25.77
CA ASP A 33 0.69 26.21 26.76
C ASP A 33 -0.73 25.74 27.14
N CYS A 34 -1.68 26.65 27.25
CA CYS A 34 -3.03 26.32 27.72
C CYS A 34 -3.86 25.56 26.66
N CYS A 35 -4.93 24.90 27.12
CA CYS A 35 -5.98 24.36 26.25
C CYS A 35 -5.55 23.23 25.29
N SER A 36 -4.49 22.49 25.60
CA SER A 36 -4.07 21.28 24.87
C SER A 36 -5.21 20.25 24.68
N ARG A 37 -6.15 20.18 25.63
CA ARG A 37 -7.37 19.35 25.54
C ARG A 37 -8.28 19.68 24.35
N ARG A 38 -8.09 20.80 23.65
CA ARG A 38 -8.84 21.17 22.43
C ARG A 38 -8.58 20.23 21.24
N LEU A 39 -7.56 19.38 21.27
CA LEU A 39 -7.39 18.33 20.26
C LEU A 39 -8.06 17.00 20.64
N ARG A 40 -8.86 16.96 21.71
CA ARG A 40 -9.62 15.76 22.07
C ARG A 40 -10.56 15.36 20.94
N GLY A 41 -10.45 14.11 20.48
CA GLY A 41 -11.27 13.59 19.38
C GLY A 41 -10.93 14.22 18.03
N VAL A 42 -9.68 14.62 17.81
CA VAL A 42 -9.22 15.08 16.50
C VAL A 42 -9.13 13.89 15.53
N HIS A 43 -9.56 14.11 14.29
CA HIS A 43 -9.45 13.15 13.20
C HIS A 43 -8.52 13.71 12.13
N VAL A 44 -7.69 12.84 11.56
CA VAL A 44 -6.87 13.14 10.39
C VAL A 44 -7.36 12.31 9.21
N ARG A 45 -7.64 12.97 8.10
CA ARG A 45 -8.14 12.31 6.88
C ARG A 45 -7.31 12.65 5.66
N VAL A 46 -7.08 11.63 4.84
CA VAL A 46 -6.31 11.70 3.59
C VAL A 46 -7.19 11.25 2.45
N GLY A 47 -7.27 12.06 1.39
CA GLY A 47 -7.99 11.67 0.19
C GLY A 47 -8.11 12.79 -0.83
N LYS A 48 -9.07 12.65 -1.74
CA LYS A 48 -9.26 13.58 -2.87
C LYS A 48 -10.61 14.27 -2.85
N SER A 49 -11.57 13.78 -2.06
CA SER A 49 -12.89 14.37 -1.96
C SER A 49 -12.85 15.58 -1.04
N LEU A 50 -13.48 16.67 -1.49
CA LEU A 50 -13.86 17.81 -0.64
C LEU A 50 -15.33 17.74 -0.20
N ARG A 51 -16.09 16.73 -0.67
CA ARG A 51 -17.51 16.59 -0.36
C ARG A 51 -17.71 16.30 1.12
N LYS A 52 -18.79 16.85 1.70
CA LYS A 52 -19.16 16.68 3.13
C LYS A 52 -18.00 16.99 4.09
N LYS A 53 -17.30 18.13 3.88
CA LYS A 53 -16.08 18.50 4.62
C LYS A 53 -15.00 17.40 4.59
N SER A 54 -14.99 16.58 3.55
CA SER A 54 -14.03 15.48 3.34
C SER A 54 -14.13 14.33 4.35
N ASN A 55 -15.26 14.20 5.03
CA ASN A 55 -15.55 13.08 5.95
C ASN A 55 -15.74 11.72 5.25
N THR A 56 -15.52 11.67 3.94
CA THR A 56 -15.52 10.44 3.12
C THR A 56 -14.11 9.97 2.81
N ASN A 57 -13.10 10.83 3.03
CA ASN A 57 -11.70 10.48 2.86
C ASN A 57 -11.25 9.49 3.94
N PHE A 58 -10.20 8.73 3.63
CA PHE A 58 -9.63 7.72 4.52
C PHE A 58 -9.20 8.35 5.84
N GLU A 59 -9.54 7.71 6.94
CA GLU A 59 -9.18 8.17 8.27
C GLU A 59 -7.89 7.51 8.75
N CYS A 60 -6.86 8.33 8.99
CA CYS A 60 -5.62 7.88 9.58
C CYS A 60 -5.83 7.56 11.05
N VAL A 61 -5.17 6.50 11.52
CA VAL A 61 -5.34 5.99 12.89
C VAL A 61 -4.20 6.43 13.80
N HIS A 62 -4.43 6.53 15.09
CA HIS A 62 -3.40 6.87 16.07
C HIS A 62 -3.60 6.06 17.36
N GLU A 63 -2.50 5.83 18.08
CA GLU A 63 -2.53 5.06 19.33
C GLU A 63 -2.34 5.94 20.58
N HIS A 64 -1.89 7.18 20.40
CA HIS A 64 -1.56 8.08 21.51
C HIS A 64 -2.51 9.28 21.61
N LEU A 65 -2.69 9.78 22.83
CA LEU A 65 -3.52 10.95 23.10
C LEU A 65 -2.81 12.24 22.70
N VAL A 66 -3.40 12.98 21.76
CA VAL A 66 -2.88 14.30 21.32
C VAL A 66 -3.14 15.42 22.34
N THR A 67 -3.82 15.14 23.46
CA THR A 67 -4.33 16.19 24.36
C THR A 67 -3.36 16.67 25.42
N SER A 68 -2.16 16.10 25.53
CA SER A 68 -1.15 16.57 26.48
C SER A 68 -0.48 17.85 25.96
N PRO A 69 -0.08 18.78 26.85
CA PRO A 69 0.65 19.97 26.44
C PRO A 69 1.90 19.60 25.63
N GLY A 70 2.03 20.17 24.43
CA GLY A 70 3.13 19.97 23.48
C GLY A 70 3.27 18.57 22.93
N ALA A 71 2.25 17.73 23.08
CA ALA A 71 2.27 16.39 22.52
C ALA A 71 2.46 16.44 21.00
N THR A 72 3.44 15.70 20.50
CA THR A 72 3.62 15.40 19.08
C THR A 72 3.17 13.97 18.84
N VAL A 73 2.10 13.79 18.06
CA VAL A 73 1.49 12.49 17.81
C VAL A 73 1.46 12.20 16.32
N ARG A 74 1.89 10.99 15.96
CA ARG A 74 1.90 10.49 14.59
C ARG A 74 0.64 9.66 14.29
N PHE A 75 -0.07 10.03 13.25
CA PHE A 75 -1.21 9.35 12.67
C PHE A 75 -0.76 8.48 11.52
N CYS A 76 -1.07 7.19 11.56
CA CYS A 76 -0.78 6.25 10.51
C CYS A 76 -1.80 6.34 9.38
N CYS A 77 -1.32 6.57 8.16
CA CYS A 77 -2.14 6.63 6.97
C CYS A 77 -1.94 5.42 6.05
N TYR A 78 -1.10 4.43 6.43
CA TYR A 78 -0.92 3.16 5.72
C TYR A 78 -0.56 3.27 4.22
N GLY A 79 0.08 4.36 3.82
CA GLY A 79 0.38 4.60 2.40
C GLY A 79 -0.84 5.01 1.58
N MET A 80 -1.90 5.52 2.22
CA MET A 80 -3.10 5.97 1.51
C MET A 80 -2.80 7.19 0.64
N THR A 81 -3.30 7.16 -0.58
CA THR A 81 -3.10 8.25 -1.54
C THR A 81 -4.16 9.33 -1.37
N GLY A 82 -3.71 10.57 -1.22
CA GLY A 82 -4.59 11.73 -1.16
C GLY A 82 -3.94 12.96 -1.77
N ARG A 83 -4.79 13.87 -2.25
CA ARG A 83 -4.39 15.24 -2.58
C ARG A 83 -4.55 16.15 -1.36
N TYR A 84 -5.57 15.90 -0.56
CA TYR A 84 -5.89 16.69 0.63
C TYR A 84 -5.55 15.93 1.91
N VAL A 85 -4.90 16.62 2.84
CA VAL A 85 -4.77 16.20 4.23
C VAL A 85 -5.62 17.12 5.08
N ILE A 86 -6.51 16.56 5.88
CA ILE A 86 -7.50 17.33 6.63
C ILE A 86 -7.45 16.92 8.09
N VAL A 87 -7.37 17.91 8.95
CA VAL A 87 -7.41 17.76 10.40
C VAL A 87 -8.69 18.43 10.87
N PHE A 88 -9.55 17.71 11.56
CA PHE A 88 -10.81 18.29 12.05
C PHE A 88 -11.28 17.62 13.33
N ILE A 89 -12.19 18.28 14.04
CA ILE A 89 -12.79 17.71 15.24
C ILE A 89 -14.31 17.63 15.07
N PRO A 90 -14.90 16.44 14.86
CA PRO A 90 -16.32 16.30 14.56
C PRO A 90 -17.24 16.54 15.76
N ASN A 91 -18.50 16.80 15.43
CA ASN A 91 -19.67 16.79 16.31
C ASN A 91 -19.53 17.74 17.50
N ARG A 92 -18.82 18.85 17.33
CA ARG A 92 -18.75 19.89 18.35
C ARG A 92 -18.45 21.27 17.79
N ARG A 93 -18.93 22.28 18.51
CA ARG A 93 -18.49 23.66 18.35
C ARG A 93 -17.21 23.90 19.16
N GLY A 94 -16.19 24.47 18.56
CA GLY A 94 -14.96 24.78 19.27
C GLY A 94 -13.88 25.38 18.40
N PHE A 95 -12.65 25.32 18.89
CA PHE A 95 -11.46 25.82 18.22
C PHE A 95 -10.59 24.65 17.78
N LEU A 96 -9.99 24.75 16.60
CA LEU A 96 -8.85 23.93 16.21
C LEU A 96 -7.57 24.76 16.40
N SER A 97 -6.55 24.15 17.00
CA SER A 97 -5.26 24.80 17.23
C SER A 97 -4.16 23.79 16.96
N LEU A 98 -3.32 24.07 15.96
CA LEU A 98 -2.24 23.18 15.51
C LEU A 98 -0.95 23.99 15.47
N CYS A 99 0.09 23.50 16.14
CA CYS A 99 1.39 24.17 16.16
C CYS A 99 2.30 23.74 15.03
N GLU A 100 2.23 22.46 14.64
CA GLU A 100 2.92 21.93 13.47
C GLU A 100 2.09 20.79 12.87
N VAL A 101 2.14 20.66 11.54
CA VAL A 101 1.54 19.54 10.80
C VAL A 101 2.54 19.05 9.76
N GLU A 102 3.13 17.90 10.00
CA GLU A 102 4.09 17.28 9.07
C GLU A 102 3.41 16.14 8.32
N VAL A 103 3.59 16.10 6.99
CA VAL A 103 3.01 15.07 6.13
C VAL A 103 4.13 14.28 5.48
N PHE A 104 4.23 13.00 5.81
CA PHE A 104 5.23 12.09 5.28
C PHE A 104 4.62 11.19 4.23
N GLY A 105 5.33 11.00 3.12
CA GLY A 105 4.86 10.20 2.00
C GLY A 105 5.99 9.54 1.22
N VAL A 106 5.62 8.74 0.22
CA VAL A 106 6.56 8.05 -0.67
C VAL A 106 6.77 8.87 -1.95
N LEU A 107 7.99 8.84 -2.48
CA LEU A 107 8.32 9.47 -3.75
C LEU A 107 7.60 8.76 -4.92
N PRO A 108 7.16 9.47 -5.97
CA PRO A 108 6.46 8.86 -7.12
C PRO A 108 7.24 7.76 -7.86
N SER A 109 8.57 7.76 -7.75
CA SER A 109 9.47 6.78 -8.39
C SER A 109 9.62 5.48 -7.58
N CYS A 110 8.91 5.34 -6.46
CA CYS A 110 8.97 4.15 -5.62
C CYS A 110 7.60 3.45 -5.60
N ALA A 111 7.65 2.12 -5.66
CA ALA A 111 6.49 1.26 -5.49
C ALA A 111 6.29 0.89 -4.01
N ILE A 112 5.05 0.70 -3.57
CA ILE A 112 4.78 0.02 -2.29
C ILE A 112 4.42 -1.42 -2.60
N LEU A 113 5.27 -2.35 -2.21
CA LEU A 113 5.08 -3.78 -2.52
C LEU A 113 5.11 -4.61 -1.24
N ASN A 114 4.46 -5.78 -1.26
CA ASN A 114 4.70 -6.81 -0.26
C ASN A 114 6.09 -7.42 -0.51
N ILE A 115 7.12 -6.85 0.11
CA ILE A 115 8.51 -7.26 -0.04
C ILE A 115 8.84 -8.52 0.78
N ALA A 116 7.89 -9.04 1.57
CA ALA A 116 8.10 -10.26 2.33
C ALA A 116 8.35 -11.49 1.46
N LEU A 117 7.71 -11.53 0.28
CA LEU A 117 7.86 -12.60 -0.71
C LEU A 117 9.28 -12.70 -1.31
N MET A 118 10.09 -11.64 -1.14
CA MET A 118 11.47 -11.57 -1.66
C MET A 118 12.52 -11.94 -0.60
N GLY A 119 12.10 -12.11 0.67
CA GLY A 119 12.98 -12.37 1.78
C GLY A 119 13.11 -13.86 2.14
N THR A 120 13.85 -14.11 3.21
CA THR A 120 13.96 -15.45 3.83
C THR A 120 13.51 -15.40 5.27
N ALA A 121 12.66 -16.34 5.67
CA ALA A 121 12.10 -16.39 7.01
C ALA A 121 12.79 -17.45 7.90
N THR A 122 12.93 -17.13 9.18
CA THR A 122 13.40 -18.03 10.25
C THR A 122 12.55 -17.84 11.50
N GLN A 123 12.58 -18.79 12.43
CA GLN A 123 11.83 -18.70 13.69
C GLN A 123 12.60 -19.32 14.85
N SER A 124 12.19 -19.05 16.08
CA SER A 124 12.88 -19.47 17.31
C SER A 124 13.04 -20.97 17.44
N SER A 125 12.02 -21.73 17.08
CA SER A 125 11.99 -23.19 17.11
C SER A 125 10.94 -23.72 16.14
N LEU A 126 11.02 -24.99 15.76
CA LEU A 126 10.03 -25.65 14.90
C LEU A 126 9.22 -26.64 15.73
N HIS A 127 7.88 -26.52 15.72
CA HIS A 127 7.01 -27.47 16.41
C HIS A 127 6.94 -28.80 15.68
N ASP A 128 6.62 -28.74 14.39
CA ASP A 128 6.47 -29.86 13.48
C ASP A 128 6.81 -29.42 12.04
N VAL A 129 6.86 -30.38 11.11
CA VAL A 129 7.28 -30.17 9.71
C VAL A 129 6.36 -29.20 8.95
N ASN A 130 5.08 -29.11 9.32
CA ASN A 130 4.08 -28.28 8.66
C ASN A 130 4.12 -26.82 9.16
N GLY A 131 4.81 -26.55 10.27
CA GLY A 131 4.92 -25.23 10.89
C GLY A 131 6.14 -24.41 10.47
N ALA A 132 6.68 -24.63 9.26
CA ALA A 132 7.91 -24.00 8.79
C ALA A 132 7.79 -22.47 8.65
N ALA A 133 8.87 -21.74 8.99
CA ALA A 133 8.87 -20.27 9.00
C ALA A 133 8.51 -19.62 7.65
N ALA A 134 8.87 -20.28 6.53
CA ALA A 134 8.62 -19.78 5.18
C ALA A 134 7.13 -19.72 4.81
N HIS A 135 6.27 -20.50 5.48
CA HIS A 135 4.83 -20.47 5.20
C HIS A 135 4.18 -19.11 5.48
N ALA A 136 4.74 -18.31 6.40
CA ALA A 136 4.23 -16.96 6.65
C ALA A 136 4.54 -15.95 5.51
N ILE A 137 5.27 -16.32 4.47
CA ILE A 137 5.61 -15.45 3.34
C ILE A 137 5.41 -16.15 2.00
N ASP A 138 4.50 -17.13 1.95
CA ASP A 138 4.22 -17.90 0.74
C ASP A 138 3.11 -17.27 -0.13
N GLY A 139 2.48 -16.20 0.35
CA GLY A 139 1.41 -15.50 -0.36
C GLY A 139 0.01 -16.08 -0.12
N ASN A 140 -0.13 -17.12 0.70
CA ASN A 140 -1.37 -17.82 0.97
C ASN A 140 -1.89 -17.55 2.39
N LYS A 141 -2.92 -16.70 2.46
CA LYS A 141 -3.51 -16.23 3.71
C LYS A 141 -4.47 -17.22 4.37
N ASN A 142 -4.36 -18.51 4.09
CA ASN A 142 -5.27 -19.50 4.65
C ASN A 142 -5.11 -19.53 6.18
N PRO A 143 -6.14 -19.15 6.95
CA PRO A 143 -5.97 -19.01 8.38
C PRO A 143 -6.10 -20.34 9.14
N ASN A 144 -6.33 -21.45 8.44
CA ASN A 144 -6.39 -22.79 9.02
C ASN A 144 -5.00 -23.44 8.96
N TYR A 145 -4.50 -23.89 10.11
CA TYR A 145 -3.20 -24.57 10.20
C TYR A 145 -3.10 -25.82 9.32
N GLU A 146 -4.19 -26.60 9.21
CA GLU A 146 -4.26 -27.77 8.33
C GLU A 146 -4.21 -27.40 6.84
N GLY A 147 -4.34 -26.11 6.53
CA GLY A 147 -4.11 -25.55 5.20
C GLY A 147 -2.65 -25.52 4.77
N LEU A 148 -1.71 -25.94 5.64
CA LEU A 148 -0.26 -26.02 5.39
C LEU A 148 0.38 -24.70 4.96
N SER A 149 -0.16 -23.58 5.49
CA SER A 149 0.26 -22.22 5.15
C SER A 149 0.54 -21.36 6.39
N CYS A 150 0.75 -22.00 7.54
CA CYS A 150 1.01 -21.30 8.78
C CYS A 150 2.31 -21.78 9.42
N THR A 151 2.96 -20.90 10.17
CA THR A 151 4.14 -21.22 10.99
C THR A 151 3.71 -21.81 12.34
N HIS A 152 4.62 -22.52 13.02
CA HIS A 152 4.37 -22.97 14.40
C HIS A 152 5.68 -23.18 15.15
N THR A 153 5.90 -22.39 16.20
CA THR A 153 7.02 -22.59 17.14
C THR A 153 6.67 -23.62 18.20
N GLN A 154 7.65 -24.13 18.94
CA GLN A 154 7.40 -24.76 20.23
C GLN A 154 6.89 -23.72 21.25
N ALA A 155 6.53 -24.20 22.45
CA ALA A 155 6.25 -23.33 23.60
C ALA A 155 7.55 -22.75 24.15
N ASP A 156 8.05 -21.68 23.51
CA ASP A 156 9.27 -21.00 23.90
C ASP A 156 8.97 -19.84 24.85
N PHE A 157 9.92 -19.47 25.71
CA PHE A 157 9.86 -18.18 26.39
C PHE A 157 10.25 -17.08 25.41
N GLY A 158 9.29 -16.23 25.04
CA GLY A 158 9.53 -15.18 24.06
C GLY A 158 9.64 -15.68 22.61
N PRO A 159 8.68 -16.46 22.08
CA PRO A 159 8.79 -17.03 20.74
C PRO A 159 8.83 -15.92 19.69
N TRP A 160 9.62 -16.13 18.64
CA TRP A 160 9.80 -15.15 17.58
C TRP A 160 9.85 -15.78 16.19
N TRP A 161 9.44 -14.99 15.22
CA TRP A 161 9.58 -15.23 13.79
C TRP A 161 10.28 -14.01 13.19
N ARG A 162 11.17 -14.22 12.21
CA ARG A 162 11.96 -13.14 11.62
C ARG A 162 12.11 -13.32 10.12
N LEU A 163 11.86 -12.22 9.41
CA LEU A 163 12.14 -12.03 8.00
C LEU A 163 13.47 -11.31 7.81
N ASP A 164 14.31 -11.84 6.92
CA ASP A 164 15.47 -11.15 6.36
C ASP A 164 15.15 -10.71 4.92
N LEU A 165 15.05 -9.39 4.70
CA LEU A 165 14.80 -8.78 3.39
C LEU A 165 16.07 -8.70 2.51
N GLN A 166 17.21 -9.23 2.97
CA GLN A 166 18.53 -9.19 2.33
C GLN A 166 19.19 -7.80 2.27
N GLU A 167 18.41 -6.74 2.09
CA GLU A 167 18.86 -5.35 2.11
C GLU A 167 17.92 -4.45 2.92
N GLN A 168 18.31 -3.18 3.11
CA GLN A 168 17.50 -2.21 3.84
C GLN A 168 16.34 -1.71 2.98
N HIS A 169 15.13 -1.72 3.55
CA HIS A 169 13.95 -1.11 2.94
C HIS A 169 13.25 -0.16 3.92
N THR A 170 12.57 0.84 3.35
CA THR A 170 11.63 1.70 4.11
C THR A 170 10.33 0.94 4.32
N ILE A 171 10.06 0.50 5.53
CA ILE A 171 8.88 -0.30 5.89
C ILE A 171 7.72 0.61 6.30
N ILE A 172 6.59 0.47 5.62
CA ILE A 172 5.43 1.35 5.82
C ILE A 172 4.41 0.65 6.72
N THR A 173 4.06 -0.59 6.41
CA THR A 173 3.04 -1.37 7.13
C THR A 173 3.44 -2.84 7.19
N VAL A 174 3.18 -3.50 8.30
CA VAL A 174 3.23 -4.96 8.41
C VAL A 174 1.82 -5.48 8.70
N VAL A 175 1.37 -6.48 7.94
CA VAL A 175 0.06 -7.08 8.10
C VAL A 175 0.25 -8.55 8.49
N ILE A 176 -0.36 -8.96 9.60
CA ILE A 176 -0.29 -10.32 10.12
C ILE A 176 -1.66 -10.96 9.99
N THR A 177 -1.74 -12.11 9.33
CA THR A 177 -2.90 -13.01 9.35
C THR A 177 -2.69 -14.05 10.45
N ASN A 178 -3.59 -14.01 11.43
CA ASN A 178 -3.66 -14.93 12.56
C ASN A 178 -4.35 -16.24 12.15
N ARG A 179 -4.22 -17.24 13.00
CA ARG A 179 -4.95 -18.50 12.93
C ARG A 179 -6.43 -18.30 13.31
N GLU A 180 -7.35 -18.93 12.57
CA GLU A 180 -8.81 -18.82 12.82
C GLU A 180 -9.39 -20.02 13.56
N ASP A 181 -8.92 -21.23 13.27
CA ASP A 181 -9.55 -22.49 13.68
C ASP A 181 -9.45 -22.76 15.20
N TYR A 182 -8.33 -22.38 15.83
CA TYR A 182 -8.12 -22.51 17.27
C TYR A 182 -6.99 -21.58 17.75
N CYS A 183 -7.03 -21.18 19.03
CA CYS A 183 -5.94 -20.45 19.70
C CYS A 183 -5.54 -19.08 19.14
N SER A 184 -6.48 -18.38 18.51
CA SER A 184 -6.25 -17.03 17.98
C SER A 184 -5.83 -16.02 19.06
N GLU A 185 -6.19 -16.27 20.33
CA GLU A 185 -5.80 -15.46 21.48
C GLU A 185 -4.29 -15.51 21.80
N ARG A 186 -3.55 -16.50 21.28
CA ARG A 186 -2.10 -16.64 21.54
C ARG A 186 -1.30 -15.45 21.03
N LEU A 187 -1.72 -14.81 19.94
CA LEU A 187 -1.03 -13.61 19.44
C LEU A 187 -1.18 -12.38 20.36
N ARG A 188 -1.97 -12.43 21.45
CA ARG A 188 -2.16 -11.29 22.37
C ARG A 188 -0.82 -10.70 22.83
N GLY A 189 -0.68 -9.38 22.72
CA GLY A 189 0.53 -8.63 23.06
C GLY A 189 1.70 -8.79 22.06
N VAL A 190 1.48 -9.36 20.87
CA VAL A 190 2.53 -9.49 19.84
C VAL A 190 3.09 -8.13 19.44
N GLN A 191 4.41 -8.09 19.24
CA GLN A 191 5.16 -6.93 18.81
C GLN A 191 5.75 -7.17 17.43
N VAL A 192 5.84 -6.11 16.63
CA VAL A 192 6.59 -6.09 15.37
C VAL A 192 7.78 -5.16 15.54
N TRP A 193 8.98 -5.67 15.29
CA TRP A 193 10.23 -4.92 15.40
C TRP A 193 10.88 -4.81 14.02
N VAL A 194 11.31 -3.61 13.63
CA VAL A 194 11.97 -3.34 12.34
C VAL A 194 13.35 -2.73 12.56
N GLY A 195 14.39 -3.26 11.90
CA GLY A 195 15.73 -2.65 11.88
C GLY A 195 16.83 -3.60 11.39
N ASP A 196 18.09 -3.28 11.67
CA ASP A 196 19.25 -3.91 11.02
C ASP A 196 20.05 -4.87 11.92
N SER A 197 19.72 -4.94 13.21
CA SER A 197 20.40 -5.81 14.17
C SER A 197 19.56 -7.03 14.52
N LEU A 198 20.23 -8.18 14.59
CA LEU A 198 19.66 -9.45 15.05
C LEU A 198 19.57 -9.54 16.58
N GLU A 199 20.38 -8.78 17.32
CA GLU A 199 20.60 -9.00 18.77
C GLU A 199 19.64 -8.22 19.69
N LYS A 200 18.97 -7.19 19.18
CA LYS A 200 18.08 -6.32 19.98
C LYS A 200 16.84 -5.92 19.18
N GLY A 201 16.23 -6.91 18.52
CA GLY A 201 15.54 -6.73 17.25
C GLY A 201 14.93 -5.35 17.03
N GLY A 202 15.39 -4.74 15.95
CA GLY A 202 14.82 -3.52 15.41
C GLY A 202 15.00 -2.25 16.24
N HIS A 203 15.30 -1.14 15.55
CA HIS A 203 15.41 0.18 16.18
C HIS A 203 14.07 0.68 16.71
N ASP A 204 12.96 0.19 16.15
CA ASP A 204 11.60 0.61 16.49
C ASP A 204 10.69 -0.58 16.84
N LYS A 205 9.86 -0.36 17.88
CA LYS A 205 8.93 -1.34 18.44
C LYS A 205 7.51 -0.89 18.15
N PHE A 206 6.77 -1.70 17.40
CA PHE A 206 5.37 -1.44 17.07
C PHE A 206 4.49 -2.44 17.83
N GLN A 207 3.46 -1.95 18.51
CA GLN A 207 2.58 -2.77 19.33
C GLN A 207 1.13 -2.40 19.04
N ILE A 208 0.26 -3.41 18.94
CA ILE A 208 -1.18 -3.20 18.88
C ILE A 208 -1.82 -3.91 20.06
N ASN A 209 -2.59 -3.17 20.85
CA ASN A 209 -3.28 -3.68 22.04
C ASN A 209 -4.58 -4.46 21.72
N VAL A 210 -4.90 -4.69 20.44
CA VAL A 210 -6.16 -5.28 20.00
C VAL A 210 -5.92 -6.61 19.29
N LEU A 211 -6.22 -7.71 19.98
CA LEU A 211 -6.00 -9.07 19.49
C LEU A 211 -7.26 -9.93 19.70
N GLU A 212 -8.22 -9.71 18.80
CA GLU A 212 -9.34 -10.59 18.44
C GLU A 212 -9.72 -10.38 16.96
N ARG A 213 -8.73 -10.08 16.11
CA ARG A 213 -8.94 -9.91 14.67
C ARG A 213 -8.12 -10.95 13.92
N LEU A 214 -8.74 -11.53 12.91
CA LEU A 214 -8.08 -12.47 12.01
C LEU A 214 -6.88 -11.84 11.31
N THR A 215 -6.95 -10.54 11.00
CA THR A 215 -5.85 -9.79 10.39
C THR A 215 -5.55 -8.54 11.20
N VAL A 216 -4.28 -8.34 11.56
CA VAL A 216 -3.78 -7.19 12.34
C VAL A 216 -2.80 -6.39 11.48
N ARG A 217 -2.85 -5.06 11.54
CA ARG A 217 -2.01 -4.17 10.73
C ARG A 217 -1.17 -3.25 11.61
N PHE A 218 0.14 -3.45 11.61
CA PHE A 218 1.12 -2.63 12.31
C PHE A 218 1.59 -1.50 11.42
N CYS A 219 1.55 -0.28 11.95
CA CYS A 219 2.12 0.86 11.26
C CYS A 219 3.60 0.99 11.60
N CYS A 220 4.46 0.93 10.59
CA CYS A 220 5.90 1.07 10.76
C CYS A 220 6.40 2.49 10.45
N TYR A 221 5.50 3.40 10.05
CA TYR A 221 5.77 4.83 9.84
C TYR A 221 6.96 5.15 8.91
N GLY A 222 7.33 4.24 8.02
CA GLY A 222 8.50 4.42 7.15
C GLY A 222 9.83 4.13 7.83
N THR A 223 9.87 3.34 8.91
CA THR A 223 11.12 2.89 9.53
C THR A 223 11.96 2.10 8.53
N VAL A 224 13.24 2.43 8.45
CA VAL A 224 14.20 1.73 7.60
C VAL A 224 14.76 0.53 8.34
N GLY A 225 14.78 -0.63 7.69
CA GLY A 225 15.41 -1.82 8.25
C GLY A 225 15.49 -2.97 7.26
N ARG A 226 16.45 -3.86 7.49
CA ARG A 226 16.60 -5.14 6.78
C ARG A 226 15.77 -6.28 7.38
N TYR A 227 15.60 -6.29 8.70
CA TYR A 227 14.89 -7.35 9.41
C TYR A 227 13.54 -6.89 9.93
N VAL A 228 12.53 -7.76 9.77
CA VAL A 228 11.23 -7.63 10.44
C VAL A 228 11.05 -8.82 11.38
N THR A 229 10.93 -8.56 12.67
CA THR A 229 10.76 -9.60 13.70
C THR A 229 9.38 -9.49 14.34
N VAL A 230 8.64 -10.60 14.35
CA VAL A 230 7.38 -10.76 15.07
C VAL A 230 7.68 -11.54 16.35
N LEU A 231 7.31 -10.99 17.51
CA LEU A 231 7.70 -11.49 18.83
C LEU A 231 6.53 -11.45 19.79
N ILE A 232 6.31 -12.52 20.57
CA ILE A 232 5.46 -12.46 21.77
C ILE A 232 6.37 -12.27 22.98
N PRO A 233 6.34 -11.12 23.67
CA PRO A 233 7.28 -10.81 24.75
C PRO A 233 6.86 -11.43 26.09
N ASN A 234 7.84 -11.67 26.97
CA ASN A 234 7.67 -11.85 28.42
C ASN A 234 6.74 -13.00 28.87
N ARG A 235 6.54 -14.02 28.03
CA ARG A 235 5.79 -15.24 28.42
C ARG A 235 6.20 -16.44 27.58
N ILE A 236 5.90 -17.62 28.12
CA ILE A 236 5.94 -18.88 27.37
C ILE A 236 4.69 -18.94 26.51
N GLU A 237 4.85 -19.12 25.20
CA GLU A 237 3.74 -19.18 24.26
C GLU A 237 4.14 -19.90 22.96
N PHE A 238 3.15 -20.32 22.18
CA PHE A 238 3.33 -20.75 20.79
C PHE A 238 3.09 -19.57 19.83
N LEU A 239 4.00 -19.34 18.90
CA LEU A 239 3.81 -18.36 17.82
C LEU A 239 3.38 -19.07 16.54
N THR A 240 2.18 -18.70 16.05
CA THR A 240 1.63 -19.14 14.76
C THR A 240 1.25 -17.94 13.94
N LEU A 241 1.75 -17.88 12.71
CA LEU A 241 1.51 -16.81 11.75
C LEU A 241 1.11 -17.47 10.43
N CYS A 242 -0.07 -17.15 9.90
CA CYS A 242 -0.56 -17.71 8.64
C CYS A 242 -0.26 -16.84 7.43
N GLU A 243 0.06 -15.57 7.63
CA GLU A 243 0.72 -14.73 6.62
C GLU A 243 1.31 -13.50 7.30
N VAL A 244 2.48 -13.06 6.86
CA VAL A 244 3.11 -11.80 7.22
C VAL A 244 3.43 -11.03 5.95
N GLU A 245 2.59 -10.04 5.64
CA GLU A 245 2.84 -9.13 4.52
C GLU A 245 3.62 -7.91 5.03
N VAL A 246 4.75 -7.62 4.40
CA VAL A 246 5.58 -6.46 4.72
C VAL A 246 5.51 -5.49 3.55
N PHE A 247 4.75 -4.40 3.72
CA PHE A 247 4.63 -3.35 2.71
C PHE A 247 5.73 -2.32 2.88
N GLY A 248 6.68 -2.32 1.96
CA GLY A 248 7.82 -1.41 1.94
C GLY A 248 7.93 -0.62 0.63
N SER A 249 8.60 0.52 0.69
CA SER A 249 8.93 1.33 -0.49
C SER A 249 10.16 0.75 -1.17
N VAL A 250 9.99 0.30 -2.42
CA VAL A 250 11.08 -0.18 -3.28
C VAL A 250 11.34 0.87 -4.36
N PRO A 251 12.54 1.48 -4.43
CA PRO A 251 12.90 2.31 -5.57
C PRO A 251 13.00 1.41 -6.80
N CYS A 252 12.34 1.78 -7.89
CA CYS A 252 12.50 1.00 -9.12
C CYS A 252 13.93 1.13 -9.64
N LYS A 253 14.53 0.01 -10.02
CA LYS A 253 15.90 -0.03 -10.54
C LYS A 253 15.95 0.67 -11.89
N MET A 254 16.31 1.94 -11.87
CA MET A 254 16.46 2.79 -13.05
C MET A 254 17.55 2.21 -13.97
N LEU A 255 17.25 2.02 -15.25
CA LEU A 255 18.20 1.67 -16.29
C LEU A 255 18.80 2.96 -16.89
N PRO A 256 20.12 3.01 -17.17
CA PRO A 256 20.72 4.18 -17.81
C PRO A 256 20.05 4.49 -19.16
N GLY A 257 19.57 5.72 -19.32
CA GLY A 257 18.93 6.18 -20.56
C GLY A 257 17.46 5.82 -20.73
N GLU A 258 16.80 5.28 -19.70
CA GLU A 258 15.38 4.94 -19.77
C GLU A 258 14.48 6.16 -19.98
N LYS A 259 13.37 5.94 -20.69
CA LYS A 259 12.32 6.94 -20.96
C LYS A 259 10.96 6.28 -20.85
N ASN A 260 9.90 7.09 -20.76
CA ASN A 260 8.55 6.59 -20.95
C ASN A 260 8.36 6.20 -22.42
N VAL A 261 8.36 4.91 -22.72
CA VAL A 261 8.22 4.36 -24.09
C VAL A 261 6.75 4.12 -24.47
N ALA A 262 5.81 4.32 -23.55
CA ALA A 262 4.39 4.08 -23.80
C ALA A 262 3.80 5.03 -24.86
N GLN A 263 4.14 6.33 -24.81
CA GLN A 263 3.53 7.36 -25.66
C GLN A 263 3.75 7.19 -27.17
N THR A 264 4.77 6.42 -27.56
CA THR A 264 5.10 6.14 -28.97
C THR A 264 4.74 4.73 -29.40
N SER A 265 4.03 3.97 -28.54
CA SER A 265 3.68 2.58 -28.78
C SER A 265 2.32 2.43 -29.43
N GLU A 266 2.08 1.28 -30.05
CA GLU A 266 0.75 0.90 -30.53
C GLU A 266 -0.05 0.24 -29.39
N VAL A 267 -1.34 0.53 -29.30
CA VAL A 267 -2.18 0.04 -28.21
C VAL A 267 -3.47 -0.60 -28.70
N MET A 268 -3.95 -1.58 -27.94
CA MET A 268 -5.20 -2.28 -28.20
C MET A 268 -5.91 -2.58 -26.89
N GLN A 269 -7.23 -2.68 -26.94
CA GLN A 269 -8.04 -3.16 -25.82
C GLN A 269 -9.04 -4.22 -26.29
N SER A 270 -9.53 -5.03 -25.36
CA SER A 270 -10.41 -6.17 -25.62
C SER A 270 -11.74 -5.77 -26.27
N SER A 271 -12.30 -4.64 -25.87
CA SER A 271 -13.55 -4.08 -26.41
C SER A 271 -13.60 -2.58 -26.19
N LEU A 272 -14.47 -1.88 -26.95
CA LEU A 272 -14.73 -0.45 -26.78
C LEU A 272 -16.14 -0.25 -26.21
N TYR A 273 -16.25 0.38 -25.04
CA TYR A 273 -17.56 0.72 -24.46
C TYR A 273 -18.20 1.95 -25.10
N HIS A 274 -17.40 3.00 -25.31
CA HIS A 274 -17.84 4.26 -25.90
C HIS A 274 -16.68 4.89 -26.70
N VAL A 275 -16.99 5.73 -27.68
CA VAL A 275 -15.98 6.40 -28.53
C VAL A 275 -14.98 7.24 -27.72
N ASP A 276 -15.37 7.71 -26.55
CA ASP A 276 -14.50 8.49 -25.63
C ASP A 276 -13.54 7.62 -24.81
N GLY A 277 -13.64 6.28 -24.90
CA GLY A 277 -12.85 5.31 -24.14
C GLY A 277 -11.84 4.54 -24.98
N ILE A 278 -11.27 5.16 -26.02
CA ILE A 278 -10.28 4.53 -26.90
C ILE A 278 -8.98 4.17 -26.14
N PRO A 279 -8.22 3.14 -26.58
CA PRO A 279 -7.03 2.67 -25.87
C PRO A 279 -5.89 3.70 -25.81
N GLU A 280 -5.80 4.61 -26.79
CA GLU A 280 -4.76 5.65 -26.88
C GLU A 280 -4.78 6.61 -25.70
N HIS A 281 -5.96 6.84 -25.11
CA HIS A 281 -6.11 7.67 -23.91
C HIS A 281 -5.35 7.12 -22.68
N ALA A 282 -4.96 5.85 -22.68
CA ALA A 282 -4.17 5.30 -21.58
C ALA A 282 -2.65 5.49 -21.77
N ILE A 283 -2.18 6.10 -22.85
CA ILE A 283 -0.76 6.37 -23.09
C ILE A 283 -0.53 7.78 -23.64
N ASP A 284 -1.45 8.70 -23.39
CA ASP A 284 -1.44 10.03 -24.01
C ASP A 284 -0.56 11.04 -23.27
N GLY A 285 0.02 10.65 -22.13
CA GLY A 285 0.84 11.52 -21.30
C GLY A 285 0.05 12.33 -20.27
N ASN A 286 -1.25 12.09 -20.14
CA ASN A 286 -2.13 12.84 -19.27
C ASN A 286 -2.76 11.94 -18.21
N ARG A 287 -2.36 12.14 -16.95
CA ARG A 287 -2.88 11.38 -15.80
C ARG A 287 -4.23 11.89 -15.29
N ASP A 288 -5.03 12.60 -16.09
CA ASP A 288 -6.34 13.08 -15.62
C ASP A 288 -7.28 11.91 -15.40
N SER A 289 -7.54 11.62 -14.13
CA SER A 289 -8.35 10.48 -13.73
C SER A 289 -9.87 10.66 -13.92
N LEU A 290 -10.34 11.83 -14.37
CA LEU A 290 -11.75 12.05 -14.68
C LEU A 290 -12.07 11.49 -16.07
N TYR A 291 -13.01 10.55 -16.18
CA TYR A 291 -13.40 9.99 -17.47
C TYR A 291 -13.88 11.06 -18.48
N SER A 292 -14.54 12.11 -17.99
CA SER A 292 -15.00 13.25 -18.81
C SER A 292 -13.87 14.08 -19.42
N SER A 293 -12.63 13.91 -18.95
CA SER A 293 -11.46 14.62 -19.48
C SER A 293 -10.90 13.98 -20.75
N LEU A 294 -11.52 12.89 -21.25
CA LEU A 294 -11.08 12.18 -22.48
C LEU A 294 -9.63 11.68 -22.38
N SER A 295 -9.27 11.19 -21.20
CA SER A 295 -7.91 10.74 -20.85
C SER A 295 -7.94 9.37 -20.16
N CYS A 296 -8.98 8.58 -20.41
CA CYS A 296 -9.06 7.20 -19.93
C CYS A 296 -9.62 6.28 -21.00
N LEU A 297 -9.03 5.09 -21.12
CA LEU A 297 -9.63 4.01 -21.90
C LEU A 297 -10.80 3.38 -21.15
N TYR A 298 -11.75 2.76 -21.87
CA TYR A 298 -12.89 2.10 -21.24
C TYR A 298 -13.43 0.94 -22.09
N THR A 299 -13.26 -0.27 -21.56
CA THR A 299 -13.78 -1.52 -22.14
C THR A 299 -15.23 -1.76 -21.75
N GLN A 300 -15.93 -2.63 -22.49
CA GLN A 300 -17.24 -3.14 -22.08
C GLN A 300 -17.11 -4.05 -20.85
N LYS A 301 -18.24 -4.31 -20.18
CA LYS A 301 -18.28 -5.33 -19.13
C LYS A 301 -18.18 -6.70 -19.76
N GLU A 302 -17.00 -7.31 -19.68
CA GLU A 302 -16.74 -8.60 -20.27
C GLU A 302 -15.88 -9.46 -19.36
N ARG A 303 -15.74 -10.74 -19.67
CA ARG A 303 -14.93 -11.66 -18.86
C ARG A 303 -13.47 -11.42 -19.18
N GLU A 304 -12.68 -11.13 -18.15
CA GLU A 304 -11.24 -10.91 -18.27
C GLU A 304 -10.84 -9.83 -19.30
N PRO A 305 -11.37 -8.59 -19.15
CA PRO A 305 -11.03 -7.49 -20.06
C PRO A 305 -9.52 -7.20 -20.00
N TRP A 306 -8.95 -6.79 -21.12
CA TRP A 306 -7.51 -6.57 -21.25
C TRP A 306 -7.17 -5.34 -22.10
N PHE A 307 -6.02 -4.76 -21.79
CA PHE A 307 -5.35 -3.70 -22.54
C PHE A 307 -3.92 -4.16 -22.84
N ARG A 308 -3.43 -3.91 -24.06
CA ARG A 308 -2.07 -4.27 -24.47
C ARG A 308 -1.38 -3.12 -25.17
N VAL A 309 -0.12 -2.93 -24.81
CA VAL A 309 0.85 -2.07 -25.49
C VAL A 309 1.80 -2.94 -26.30
N ASP A 310 1.97 -2.64 -27.59
CA ASP A 310 3.03 -3.12 -28.46
C ASP A 310 4.11 -2.04 -28.57
N LEU A 311 5.27 -2.30 -27.94
CA LEU A 311 6.42 -1.41 -27.91
C LEU A 311 7.17 -1.33 -29.25
N LEU A 312 6.69 -2.02 -30.29
CA LEU A 312 7.24 -2.12 -31.65
C LEU A 312 8.57 -2.90 -31.74
N GLN A 313 9.35 -2.92 -30.67
CA GLN A 313 10.56 -3.70 -30.48
C GLN A 313 10.71 -4.15 -29.02
N VAL A 314 11.63 -5.08 -28.76
CA VAL A 314 11.88 -5.57 -27.40
C VAL A 314 12.52 -4.47 -26.57
N HIS A 315 12.00 -4.26 -25.36
CA HIS A 315 12.58 -3.36 -24.36
C HIS A 315 12.86 -4.11 -23.06
N LYS A 316 13.85 -3.63 -22.31
CA LYS A 316 13.97 -3.90 -20.87
C LYS A 316 13.10 -2.90 -20.13
N VAL A 317 11.98 -3.37 -19.59
CA VAL A 317 11.02 -2.54 -18.85
C VAL A 317 11.42 -2.54 -17.36
N SER A 318 11.84 -1.39 -16.85
CA SER A 318 12.24 -1.20 -15.46
C SER A 318 11.03 -0.97 -14.55
N ALA A 319 10.01 -0.26 -15.04
CA ALA A 319 8.80 0.02 -14.29
C ALA A 319 7.57 0.23 -15.19
N VAL A 320 6.40 -0.12 -14.65
CA VAL A 320 5.09 0.20 -15.22
C VAL A 320 4.31 1.02 -14.22
N THR A 321 3.84 2.20 -14.60
CA THR A 321 3.02 3.06 -13.75
C THR A 321 1.60 3.09 -14.30
N VAL A 322 0.60 2.79 -13.47
CA VAL A 322 -0.80 2.74 -13.86
C VAL A 322 -1.60 3.77 -13.07
N THR A 323 -2.30 4.66 -13.76
CA THR A 323 -3.27 5.61 -13.17
C THR A 323 -4.68 5.08 -13.36
N ASN A 324 -5.38 4.89 -12.26
CA ASN A 324 -6.75 4.39 -12.19
C ASN A 324 -7.78 5.53 -12.42
N ARG A 325 -9.04 5.19 -12.64
CA ARG A 325 -10.17 6.12 -12.73
C ARG A 325 -10.45 6.82 -11.41
N GLY A 326 -10.86 8.10 -11.43
CA GLY A 326 -10.97 8.96 -10.24
C GLY A 326 -12.32 9.57 -9.94
N ASP A 327 -13.25 9.61 -10.90
CA ASP A 327 -14.63 10.10 -10.71
C ASP A 327 -15.58 9.04 -10.13
N CYS A 328 -15.36 7.76 -10.45
CA CYS A 328 -16.08 6.62 -9.89
C CYS A 328 -15.30 5.31 -10.12
N CYS A 329 -15.82 4.21 -9.58
CA CYS A 329 -15.58 2.88 -10.15
C CYS A 329 -14.10 2.41 -10.15
N TRP A 330 -13.26 3.07 -9.33
CA TRP A 330 -11.83 2.78 -9.23
C TRP A 330 -11.58 1.36 -8.69
N ASP A 331 -12.52 0.81 -7.93
CA ASP A 331 -12.44 -0.52 -7.34
C ASP A 331 -12.48 -1.65 -8.38
N HIS A 332 -12.96 -1.38 -9.60
CA HIS A 332 -12.98 -2.36 -10.69
C HIS A 332 -11.58 -2.87 -11.04
N LEU A 333 -10.54 -2.02 -10.93
CA LEU A 333 -9.16 -2.38 -11.25
C LEU A 333 -8.52 -3.32 -10.20
N LYS A 334 -9.21 -3.58 -9.08
CA LYS A 334 -8.67 -4.40 -7.99
C LYS A 334 -8.44 -5.83 -8.45
N GLY A 335 -7.22 -6.30 -8.27
CA GLY A 335 -6.77 -7.62 -8.69
C GLY A 335 -6.27 -7.68 -10.13
N ALA A 336 -6.18 -6.56 -10.84
CA ALA A 336 -5.62 -6.51 -12.18
C ALA A 336 -4.13 -6.90 -12.18
N GLU A 337 -3.71 -7.60 -13.23
CA GLU A 337 -2.37 -8.17 -13.38
C GLU A 337 -1.66 -7.51 -14.57
N ILE A 338 -0.35 -7.31 -14.44
CA ILE A 338 0.52 -6.70 -15.46
C ILE A 338 1.50 -7.77 -15.93
N HIS A 339 1.53 -8.05 -17.22
CA HIS A 339 2.36 -9.06 -17.86
C HIS A 339 3.29 -8.45 -18.90
N ILE A 340 4.55 -8.90 -18.96
CA ILE A 340 5.57 -8.37 -19.87
C ILE A 340 6.29 -9.52 -20.57
N GLY A 341 6.34 -9.51 -21.90
CA GLY A 341 7.09 -10.51 -22.66
C GLY A 341 6.91 -10.40 -24.17
N ASN A 342 7.29 -11.46 -24.88
CA ASN A 342 7.32 -11.49 -26.35
C ASN A 342 6.23 -12.36 -26.99
N SER A 343 5.44 -13.08 -26.19
CA SER A 343 4.38 -13.96 -26.71
C SER A 343 3.05 -13.22 -26.80
N LEU A 344 2.30 -13.47 -27.88
CA LEU A 344 0.91 -13.03 -28.06
C LEU A 344 -0.11 -14.10 -27.65
N LYS A 345 0.32 -15.25 -27.10
CA LYS A 345 -0.59 -16.30 -26.64
C LYS A 345 -1.56 -15.74 -25.61
N MET A 346 -2.86 -15.94 -25.85
CA MET A 346 -3.95 -15.31 -25.07
C MET A 346 -3.74 -13.79 -24.94
N ASN A 347 -3.47 -13.11 -26.04
CA ASN A 347 -3.20 -11.67 -26.09
C ASN A 347 -2.00 -11.18 -25.25
N GLY A 348 -1.11 -12.06 -24.80
CA GLY A 348 0.03 -11.69 -23.96
C GLY A 348 -0.13 -12.04 -22.48
N LEU A 349 -1.29 -12.56 -22.08
CA LEU A 349 -1.61 -12.96 -20.70
C LEU A 349 -0.82 -14.18 -20.19
N LYS A 350 -0.09 -14.87 -21.07
CA LYS A 350 0.84 -15.95 -20.68
C LYS A 350 2.27 -15.48 -20.47
N ASN A 351 2.57 -14.20 -20.71
CA ASN A 351 3.88 -13.66 -20.39
C ASN A 351 4.08 -13.60 -18.86
N PRO A 352 5.33 -13.59 -18.37
CA PRO A 352 5.62 -13.39 -16.95
C PRO A 352 4.93 -12.15 -16.37
N MET A 353 4.45 -12.26 -15.13
CA MET A 353 3.78 -11.17 -14.42
C MET A 353 4.82 -10.23 -13.81
N CYS A 354 4.70 -8.93 -14.06
CA CYS A 354 5.45 -7.89 -13.37
C CYS A 354 4.81 -7.53 -12.01
N GLY A 355 3.49 -7.41 -11.96
CA GLY A 355 2.82 -6.96 -10.74
C GLY A 355 1.31 -7.15 -10.76
N LYS A 356 0.70 -6.97 -9.59
CA LYS A 356 -0.73 -7.09 -9.36
C LYS A 356 -1.25 -5.91 -8.53
N ILE A 357 -2.32 -5.29 -8.98
CA ILE A 357 -2.94 -4.12 -8.34
C ILE A 357 -3.82 -4.61 -7.19
N TYR A 358 -3.37 -4.43 -5.94
CA TYR A 358 -4.16 -4.79 -4.76
C TYR A 358 -4.96 -3.61 -4.19
N ILE A 359 -4.37 -2.42 -4.30
CA ILE A 359 -4.92 -1.20 -3.73
C ILE A 359 -5.56 -0.39 -4.85
N THR A 360 -6.83 -0.05 -4.68
CA THR A 360 -7.54 0.82 -5.61
C THR A 360 -8.15 1.97 -4.84
N ALA A 361 -7.89 3.19 -5.31
CA ALA A 361 -8.51 4.41 -4.82
C ALA A 361 -8.80 5.32 -6.02
N PRO A 362 -9.71 6.31 -5.88
CA PRO A 362 -10.06 7.19 -6.98
C PRO A 362 -8.80 7.88 -7.53
N GLY A 363 -8.48 7.67 -8.81
CA GLY A 363 -7.35 8.30 -9.50
C GLY A 363 -6.00 7.82 -9.00
N TYR A 364 -5.96 6.66 -8.33
CA TYR A 364 -4.73 6.15 -7.74
C TYR A 364 -3.72 5.83 -8.83
N THR A 365 -2.51 6.34 -8.68
CA THR A 365 -1.39 5.99 -9.55
C THR A 365 -0.44 5.08 -8.77
N GLU A 366 -0.24 3.87 -9.28
CA GLU A 366 0.64 2.87 -8.69
C GLU A 366 1.77 2.54 -9.66
N SER A 367 3.00 2.58 -9.17
CA SER A 367 4.19 2.17 -9.94
C SER A 367 4.57 0.75 -9.55
N PHE A 368 4.86 -0.08 -10.54
CA PHE A 368 5.29 -1.47 -10.41
C PHE A 368 6.71 -1.59 -10.91
N CYS A 369 7.63 -2.01 -10.05
CA CYS A 369 9.02 -2.21 -10.46
C CYS A 369 9.16 -3.57 -11.15
N CYS A 370 9.34 -3.56 -12.46
CA CYS A 370 9.46 -4.76 -13.30
C CYS A 370 10.93 -5.21 -13.48
N ASN A 371 11.88 -4.54 -12.83
CA ASN A 371 13.28 -4.99 -12.69
C ASN A 371 14.00 -5.32 -14.02
N GLY A 372 13.62 -4.67 -15.12
CA GLY A 372 14.25 -4.86 -16.42
C GLY A 372 13.75 -6.09 -17.18
N MET A 373 12.52 -6.55 -16.91
CA MET A 373 11.85 -7.60 -17.70
C MET A 373 11.92 -7.27 -19.19
N GLU A 374 12.39 -8.24 -19.98
CA GLU A 374 12.48 -8.10 -21.44
C GLU A 374 11.15 -8.47 -22.10
N GLY A 375 10.60 -7.55 -22.88
CA GLY A 375 9.37 -7.80 -23.63
C GLY A 375 9.08 -6.74 -24.69
N ARG A 376 8.42 -7.16 -25.76
CA ARG A 376 7.78 -6.27 -26.75
C ARG A 376 6.35 -5.91 -26.34
N PHE A 377 5.67 -6.81 -25.64
CA PHE A 377 4.27 -6.63 -25.25
C PHE A 377 4.15 -6.42 -23.73
N VAL A 378 3.40 -5.39 -23.35
CA VAL A 378 2.92 -5.18 -21.97
C VAL A 378 1.41 -5.33 -21.97
N THR A 379 0.87 -6.22 -21.15
CA THR A 379 -0.58 -6.51 -21.08
C THR A 379 -1.10 -6.34 -19.67
N ILE A 380 -2.20 -5.61 -19.52
CA ILE A 380 -2.89 -5.39 -18.25
C ILE A 380 -4.29 -5.99 -18.35
N ASN A 381 -4.69 -6.86 -17.42
CA ASN A 381 -6.01 -7.49 -17.42
C ASN A 381 -6.60 -7.66 -16.02
N ILE A 382 -7.93 -7.82 -15.94
CA ILE A 382 -8.62 -8.18 -14.70
C ILE A 382 -9.00 -9.67 -14.75
N PRO A 383 -8.26 -10.60 -14.12
CA PRO A 383 -8.49 -12.03 -14.26
C PRO A 383 -9.72 -12.54 -13.49
N GLY A 384 -10.27 -13.68 -13.91
CA GLY A 384 -11.21 -14.48 -13.14
C GLY A 384 -12.63 -13.94 -12.98
N ARG A 385 -12.97 -12.77 -13.54
CA ARG A 385 -14.32 -12.20 -13.41
C ARG A 385 -14.76 -11.38 -14.62
N GLN A 386 -16.08 -11.11 -14.68
CA GLN A 386 -16.63 -10.11 -15.58
C GLN A 386 -16.48 -8.73 -14.96
N GLU A 387 -15.82 -7.82 -15.66
CA GLU A 387 -15.58 -6.47 -15.17
C GLU A 387 -15.40 -5.49 -16.31
N PHE A 388 -15.44 -4.18 -16.00
CA PHE A 388 -14.94 -3.14 -16.89
C PHE A 388 -13.47 -2.82 -16.56
N LEU A 389 -12.60 -2.81 -17.57
CA LEU A 389 -11.25 -2.24 -17.46
C LEU A 389 -11.27 -0.75 -17.85
N THR A 390 -10.85 0.10 -16.91
CA THR A 390 -10.57 1.53 -17.13
C THR A 390 -9.15 1.84 -16.68
N LEU A 391 -8.34 2.43 -17.57
CA LEU A 391 -6.99 2.92 -17.28
C LEU A 391 -6.91 4.37 -17.77
N CYS A 392 -6.46 5.29 -16.92
CA CYS A 392 -6.35 6.71 -17.24
C CYS A 392 -4.93 7.17 -17.56
N GLU A 393 -3.93 6.33 -17.29
CA GLU A 393 -2.59 6.49 -17.85
C GLU A 393 -1.79 5.23 -17.56
N VAL A 394 -0.95 4.82 -18.49
CA VAL A 394 0.01 3.72 -18.39
C VAL A 394 1.36 4.25 -18.89
N GLU A 395 2.30 4.41 -17.97
CA GLU A 395 3.67 4.81 -18.32
C GLU A 395 4.58 3.59 -18.22
N LEU A 396 5.44 3.41 -19.22
CA LEU A 396 6.35 2.28 -19.32
C LEU A 396 7.76 2.84 -19.34
N LEU A 397 8.50 2.71 -18.24
CA LEU A 397 9.92 3.07 -18.20
C LEU A 397 10.74 1.90 -18.71
N GLY A 398 11.55 2.14 -19.74
CA GLY A 398 12.41 1.10 -20.28
C GLY A 398 13.42 1.63 -21.30
N VAL A 399 14.28 0.71 -21.75
CA VAL A 399 15.28 0.93 -22.80
C VAL A 399 15.16 -0.15 -23.88
N PRO A 400 15.34 0.20 -25.17
CA PRO A 400 15.48 -0.77 -26.26
C PRO A 400 16.54 -1.84 -25.95
N VAL A 401 16.28 -3.07 -26.40
CA VAL A 401 17.27 -4.18 -26.38
C VAL A 401 18.09 -4.18 -27.65
#